data_AF-F0EYW0-F1
#
_entry.id   AF-F0EYW0-F1
#
_cell.length_a   1.000
_cell.length_b   1.000
_cell.length_c   1.000
_cell.angle_alpha   90.00
_cell.angle_beta   90.00
_cell.angle_gamma   90.00
#
_symmetry.space_group_name_H-M   'P 1'
#
loop_
_entity.id
_entity.type
_entity.pdbx_description
1 polymer ?
#
loop_
_entity_poly.entity_id
_entity_poly.type
_entity_poly.pdbx_seq_one_letter_code
_entity_poly.pdbx_strand_id
1 'polypeptide(L)'
;MTPRIFITTTVLKLLIAIAHLIAWWLLMMVMAWGFRQLPAEQYAEGDAISPMFTVLVRTPQGKVLPQRLQNLKSNETLLRQAFSRDDENGRFFSLTPVAPDAFELFVNYDTAQFTQRYRITADGKVVPLSFKSWSAGHGFILFLLSFPLFALLKWLLRRWLFRLPLRHSDAAPSH
;
A
#
# COMPACT_ATOMS: atom_id res chain seq x y z
N MET A 1 -2.36 49.28 14.20
CA MET A 1 -2.30 48.53 12.91
C MET A 1 -3.68 48.57 12.27
N THR A 2 -3.78 48.94 11.00
CA THR A 2 -5.07 49.03 10.28
C THR A 2 -5.68 47.64 10.04
N PRO A 3 -6.98 47.43 10.27
CA PRO A 3 -7.64 46.11 10.23
C PRO A 3 -7.49 45.38 8.87
N ARG A 4 -7.37 46.12 7.76
CA ARG A 4 -7.08 45.54 6.43
C ARG A 4 -5.74 44.79 6.35
N ILE A 5 -4.70 45.26 7.05
CA ILE A 5 -3.37 44.62 7.06
C ILE A 5 -3.42 43.34 7.91
N PHE A 6 -4.20 43.33 8.99
CA PHE A 6 -4.41 42.14 9.82
C PHE A 6 -5.19 41.04 9.06
N ILE A 7 -6.24 41.40 8.32
CA ILE A 7 -7.03 40.44 7.54
C ILE A 7 -6.18 39.84 6.41
N THR A 8 -5.49 40.66 5.63
CA THR A 8 -4.66 40.18 4.51
C THR A 8 -3.51 39.27 4.96
N THR A 9 -2.82 39.61 6.04
CA THR A 9 -1.75 38.76 6.61
C THR A 9 -2.29 37.46 7.18
N THR A 10 -3.46 37.47 7.81
CA THR A 10 -4.12 36.25 8.33
C THR A 10 -4.55 35.32 7.20
N VAL A 11 -5.17 35.87 6.14
CA VAL A 11 -5.56 35.11 4.95
C VAL A 11 -4.35 34.50 4.26
N LEU A 12 -3.27 35.27 4.09
CA LEU A 12 -2.04 34.76 3.49
C LEU A 12 -1.43 33.61 4.30
N LYS A 13 -1.38 33.74 5.64
CA LYS A 13 -0.90 32.66 6.52
C LYS A 13 -1.77 31.40 6.41
N LEU A 14 -3.08 31.57 6.33
CA LEU A 14 -4.01 30.45 6.16
C LEU A 14 -3.80 29.74 4.82
N LEU A 15 -3.65 30.50 3.73
CA LEU A 15 -3.37 29.93 2.41
C LEU A 15 -2.04 29.16 2.39
N ILE A 16 -1.00 29.72 3.02
CA ILE A 16 0.29 29.04 3.15
C ILE A 16 0.13 27.74 3.96
N ALA A 17 -0.62 27.77 5.07
CA ALA A 17 -0.86 26.58 5.89
C ALA A 17 -1.63 25.49 5.10
N ILE A 18 -2.66 25.87 4.36
CA ILE A 18 -3.42 24.97 3.48
C ILE A 18 -2.51 24.38 2.41
N ALA A 19 -1.67 25.19 1.77
CA ALA A 19 -0.72 24.70 0.77
C ALA A 19 0.28 23.69 1.36
N HIS A 20 0.75 23.92 2.59
CA HIS A 20 1.61 22.97 3.29
C HIS A 20 0.89 21.66 3.60
N LEU A 21 -0.38 21.73 4.02
CA LEU A 21 -1.20 20.57 4.29
C LEU A 21 -1.43 19.74 3.02
N ILE A 22 -1.76 20.39 1.90
CA ILE A 22 -1.93 19.74 0.59
C ILE A 22 -0.61 19.10 0.15
N ALA A 23 0.52 19.81 0.24
CA ALA A 23 1.82 19.27 -0.15
C ALA A 23 2.22 18.04 0.69
N TRP A 24 1.98 18.09 2.00
CA TRP A 24 2.20 16.95 2.88
C TRP A 24 1.27 15.77 2.56
N TRP A 25 -0.01 16.05 2.25
CA TRP A 25 -0.97 15.03 1.84
C TRP A 25 -0.59 14.37 0.51
N LEU A 26 -0.10 15.14 -0.46
CA LEU A 26 0.42 14.59 -1.73
C LEU A 26 1.65 13.69 -1.50
N LEU A 27 2.57 14.09 -0.62
CA LEU A 27 3.70 13.23 -0.22
C LEU A 27 3.21 11.89 0.35
N MET A 28 2.19 11.92 1.22
CA MET A 28 1.56 10.73 1.76
C MET A 28 0.98 9.83 0.67
N MET A 29 0.29 10.40 -0.32
CA MET A 29 -0.23 9.64 -1.46
C MET A 29 0.87 9.01 -2.29
N VAL A 30 1.95 9.74 -2.58
CA VAL A 30 3.11 9.22 -3.31
C VAL A 30 3.78 8.07 -2.56
N MET A 31 3.97 8.21 -1.24
CA MET A 31 4.53 7.13 -0.42
C MET A 31 3.64 5.90 -0.39
N ALA A 32 2.33 6.08 -0.18
CA ALA A 32 1.37 4.97 -0.18
C ALA A 32 1.33 4.26 -1.53
N TRP A 33 1.37 5.02 -2.63
CA TRP A 33 1.47 4.46 -3.97
C TRP A 33 2.77 3.69 -4.17
N GLY A 34 3.92 4.27 -3.80
CA GLY A 34 5.22 3.60 -3.88
C GLY A 34 5.26 2.28 -3.10
N PHE A 35 4.71 2.25 -1.89
CA PHE A 35 4.63 1.03 -1.10
C PHE A 35 3.72 -0.03 -1.75
N ARG A 36 2.61 0.40 -2.37
CA ARG A 36 1.75 -0.51 -3.13
C ARG A 36 2.46 -1.13 -4.34
N GLN A 37 3.46 -0.46 -4.92
CA GLN A 37 4.25 -1.01 -6.03
C GLN A 37 5.35 -1.97 -5.59
N LEU A 38 5.66 -2.07 -4.29
CA LEU A 38 6.65 -3.03 -3.81
C LEU A 38 6.20 -4.45 -4.17
N PRO A 39 7.13 -5.30 -4.68
CA PRO A 39 6.82 -6.66 -5.05
C PRO A 39 6.31 -7.44 -3.83
N ALA A 40 5.45 -8.43 -4.08
CA ALA A 40 5.09 -9.38 -3.03
C ALA A 40 6.34 -10.15 -2.61
N GLU A 41 6.44 -10.47 -1.32
CA GLU A 41 7.48 -11.35 -0.81
C GLU A 41 7.33 -12.71 -1.49
N GLN A 42 8.40 -13.18 -2.13
CA GLN A 42 8.40 -14.47 -2.82
C GLN A 42 8.86 -15.55 -1.84
N TYR A 43 8.17 -16.69 -1.83
CA TYR A 43 8.60 -17.85 -1.05
C TYR A 43 9.48 -18.74 -1.91
N ALA A 44 10.66 -19.06 -1.40
CA ALA A 44 11.50 -20.12 -1.89
C ALA A 44 11.13 -21.46 -1.24
N GLU A 45 11.67 -22.55 -1.81
CA GLU A 45 11.49 -23.88 -1.25
C GLU A 45 12.17 -23.97 0.12
N GLY A 46 11.40 -24.32 1.16
CA GLY A 46 11.89 -24.41 2.54
C GLY A 46 11.73 -23.14 3.37
N ASP A 47 11.22 -22.04 2.79
CA ASP A 47 10.96 -20.81 3.57
C ASP A 47 9.85 -21.02 4.60
N ALA A 48 9.98 -20.30 5.73
CA ALA A 48 8.96 -20.27 6.76
C ALA A 48 7.72 -19.52 6.22
N ILE A 49 6.64 -20.28 6.00
CA ILE A 49 5.38 -19.72 5.49
C ILE A 49 4.75 -18.84 6.56
N SER A 50 4.28 -17.65 6.17
CA SER A 50 3.56 -16.76 7.07
C SER A 50 2.33 -17.46 7.69
N PRO A 51 2.10 -17.31 9.01
CA PRO A 51 0.92 -17.87 9.68
C PRO A 51 -0.40 -17.25 9.20
N MET A 52 -0.32 -16.10 8.51
CA MET A 52 -1.48 -15.41 7.91
C MET A 52 -1.75 -15.86 6.48
N PHE A 53 -0.95 -16.78 5.93
CA PHE A 53 -1.18 -17.33 4.60
C PHE A 53 -2.50 -18.08 4.56
N THR A 54 -3.34 -17.75 3.58
CA THR A 54 -4.68 -18.31 3.42
C THR A 54 -4.85 -18.95 2.05
N VAL A 55 -5.75 -19.91 1.99
CA VAL A 55 -6.11 -20.65 0.78
C VAL A 55 -7.63 -20.68 0.67
N LEU A 56 -8.13 -20.70 -0.55
CA LEU A 56 -9.57 -20.76 -0.75
C LEU A 56 -10.04 -22.21 -0.72
N VAL A 57 -10.92 -22.53 0.21
CA VAL A 57 -11.44 -23.89 0.41
C VAL A 57 -12.95 -23.91 0.28
N ARG A 58 -13.46 -25.07 -0.13
CA ARG A 58 -14.86 -25.46 -0.02
C ARG A 58 -14.99 -26.43 1.15
N THR A 59 -15.81 -26.07 2.12
CA THR A 59 -16.12 -26.93 3.27
C THR A 59 -17.03 -28.09 2.85
N PRO A 60 -17.14 -29.16 3.67
CA PRO A 60 -18.08 -30.25 3.42
C PRO A 60 -19.54 -29.80 3.28
N GLN A 61 -19.91 -28.68 3.91
CA GLN A 61 -21.25 -28.08 3.82
C GLN A 61 -21.44 -27.25 2.54
N GLY A 62 -20.45 -27.22 1.65
CA GLY A 62 -20.48 -26.47 0.39
C GLY A 62 -20.18 -24.98 0.51
N LYS A 63 -19.84 -24.47 1.71
CA LYS A 63 -19.47 -23.06 1.91
C LYS A 63 -18.05 -22.83 1.40
N VAL A 64 -17.84 -21.76 0.63
CA VAL A 64 -16.51 -21.36 0.13
C VAL A 64 -16.01 -20.20 0.97
N LEU A 65 -14.82 -20.34 1.56
CA LEU A 65 -14.24 -19.33 2.45
C LEU A 65 -12.71 -19.41 2.47
N PRO A 66 -12.02 -18.28 2.68
CA PRO A 66 -10.57 -18.27 2.85
C PRO A 66 -10.22 -18.88 4.22
N GLN A 67 -9.40 -19.93 4.21
CA GLN A 67 -8.92 -20.65 5.39
C GLN A 67 -7.41 -20.51 5.52
N ARG A 68 -6.90 -20.33 6.74
CA ARG A 68 -5.44 -20.30 6.96
C ARG A 68 -4.84 -21.66 6.61
N LEU A 69 -3.72 -21.66 5.88
CA LEU A 69 -3.07 -22.89 5.44
C LEU A 69 -2.71 -23.81 6.61
N GLN A 70 -2.20 -23.23 7.71
CA GLN A 70 -1.90 -23.94 8.96
C GLN A 70 -3.13 -24.56 9.66
N ASN A 71 -4.33 -24.08 9.35
CA ASN A 71 -5.58 -24.55 9.93
C ASN A 71 -6.43 -25.34 8.92
N LEU A 72 -5.83 -25.77 7.81
CA LEU A 72 -6.50 -26.53 6.76
C LEU A 72 -6.93 -27.89 7.30
N LYS A 73 -8.20 -28.26 7.10
CA LYS A 73 -8.72 -29.56 7.52
C LYS A 73 -8.68 -30.56 6.37
N SER A 74 -8.45 -31.83 6.67
CA SER A 74 -8.37 -32.88 5.65
C SER A 74 -9.67 -33.13 4.88
N ASN A 75 -10.82 -32.68 5.41
CA ASN A 75 -12.13 -32.79 4.76
C ASN A 75 -12.50 -31.55 3.92
N GLU A 76 -11.64 -30.53 3.88
CA GLU A 76 -11.83 -29.33 3.06
C GLU A 76 -11.25 -29.55 1.67
N THR A 77 -11.95 -29.08 0.64
CA THR A 77 -11.49 -29.20 -0.75
C THR A 77 -10.93 -27.87 -1.23
N LEU A 78 -9.68 -27.85 -1.72
CA LEU A 78 -9.08 -26.65 -2.30
C LEU A 78 -9.80 -26.25 -3.58
N LEU A 79 -10.13 -24.96 -3.70
CA LEU A 79 -10.77 -24.44 -4.89
C LEU A 79 -9.73 -24.18 -5.99
N ARG A 80 -10.00 -24.69 -7.20
CA ARG A 80 -9.13 -24.58 -8.38
C ARG A 80 -9.75 -23.76 -9.52
N GLN A 81 -10.83 -23.06 -9.25
CA GLN A 81 -11.60 -22.32 -10.25
C GLN A 81 -11.74 -20.87 -9.82
N ALA A 82 -11.90 -19.97 -10.80
CA ALA A 82 -12.17 -18.58 -10.53
C ALA A 82 -13.40 -18.44 -9.62
N PHE A 83 -13.26 -17.66 -8.55
CA PHE A 83 -14.33 -17.47 -7.59
C PHE A 83 -14.22 -16.09 -6.98
N SER A 84 -15.34 -15.39 -6.86
CA SER A 84 -15.39 -14.08 -6.22
C SER A 84 -16.67 -13.97 -5.43
N ARG A 85 -16.58 -13.54 -4.17
CA ARG A 85 -17.74 -13.39 -3.29
C ARG A 85 -17.42 -12.43 -2.15
N ASP A 86 -18.44 -11.68 -1.75
CA ASP A 86 -18.50 -11.01 -0.45
C ASP A 86 -19.04 -11.98 0.60
N ASP A 87 -18.34 -12.10 1.72
CA ASP A 87 -18.87 -12.87 2.84
C ASP A 87 -19.97 -12.13 3.60
N GLU A 88 -20.60 -12.83 4.54
CA GLU A 88 -21.68 -12.31 5.38
C GLU A 88 -21.26 -11.08 6.21
N ASN A 89 -19.96 -10.86 6.41
CA ASN A 89 -19.40 -9.72 7.12
C ASN A 89 -18.97 -8.59 6.18
N GLY A 90 -19.26 -8.68 4.87
CA GLY A 90 -18.85 -7.70 3.86
C GLY A 90 -17.37 -7.80 3.48
N ARG A 91 -16.67 -8.88 3.84
CA ARG A 91 -15.29 -9.12 3.41
C ARG A 91 -15.29 -9.70 2.01
N PHE A 92 -14.70 -8.97 1.09
CA PHE A 92 -14.52 -9.42 -0.28
C PHE A 92 -13.33 -10.36 -0.39
N PHE A 93 -13.50 -11.49 -1.07
CA PHE A 93 -12.38 -12.31 -1.52
C PHE A 93 -12.59 -12.82 -2.94
N SER A 94 -11.46 -12.94 -3.65
CA SER A 94 -11.41 -13.33 -5.05
C SER A 94 -10.24 -14.28 -5.27
N LEU A 95 -10.51 -15.40 -5.92
CA LEU A 95 -9.52 -16.33 -6.44
C LEU A 95 -9.48 -16.22 -7.96
N THR A 96 -8.32 -15.89 -8.49
CA THR A 96 -8.06 -15.75 -9.92
C THR A 96 -7.01 -16.79 -10.34
N PRO A 97 -7.33 -17.70 -11.28
CA PRO A 97 -6.34 -18.60 -11.88
C PRO A 97 -5.33 -17.79 -12.69
N VAL A 98 -4.03 -17.98 -12.39
CA VAL A 98 -2.92 -17.31 -13.08
C VAL A 98 -2.19 -18.29 -14.02
N ALA A 99 -2.19 -19.58 -13.66
CA ALA A 99 -1.70 -20.68 -14.48
C ALA A 99 -2.57 -21.93 -14.22
N PRO A 100 -2.40 -23.05 -14.96
CA PRO A 100 -3.22 -24.26 -14.78
C PRO A 100 -3.23 -24.79 -13.34
N ASP A 101 -2.13 -24.62 -12.62
CA ASP A 101 -1.96 -25.04 -11.24
C ASP A 101 -1.69 -23.89 -10.27
N ALA A 102 -1.64 -22.64 -10.73
CA ALA A 102 -1.30 -21.47 -9.92
C ALA A 102 -2.46 -20.49 -9.81
N PHE A 103 -2.68 -19.99 -8.60
CA PHE A 103 -3.82 -19.16 -8.26
C PHE A 103 -3.36 -17.94 -7.46
N GLU A 104 -4.01 -16.81 -7.72
CA GLU A 104 -3.90 -15.60 -6.91
C GLU A 104 -5.16 -15.43 -6.09
N LEU A 105 -5.01 -15.33 -4.78
CA LEU A 105 -6.09 -15.10 -3.83
C LEU A 105 -5.94 -13.70 -3.24
N PHE A 106 -6.95 -12.87 -3.48
CA PHE A 106 -7.12 -11.58 -2.85
C PHE A 106 -8.15 -11.69 -1.73
N VAL A 107 -7.82 -11.18 -0.54
CA VAL A 107 -8.73 -11.14 0.61
C VAL A 107 -8.69 -9.76 1.22
N ASN A 108 -9.84 -9.09 1.28
CA ASN A 108 -10.02 -7.79 1.92
C ASN A 108 -10.68 -7.98 3.29
N TYR A 109 -9.89 -7.88 4.34
CA TYR A 109 -10.35 -7.75 5.71
C TYR A 109 -10.57 -6.28 6.08
N ASP A 110 -11.35 -6.02 7.12
CA ASP A 110 -11.71 -4.68 7.58
C ASP A 110 -10.51 -3.75 7.79
N THR A 111 -9.38 -4.29 8.24
CA THR A 111 -8.16 -3.53 8.55
C THR A 111 -6.93 -3.96 7.76
N ALA A 112 -7.06 -4.98 6.89
CA ALA A 112 -5.94 -5.55 6.17
C ALA A 112 -6.36 -6.16 4.83
N GLN A 113 -5.50 -6.06 3.83
CA GLN A 113 -5.66 -6.65 2.52
C GLN A 113 -4.51 -7.61 2.27
N PHE A 114 -4.83 -8.85 1.94
CA PHE A 114 -3.85 -9.86 1.59
C PHE A 114 -3.98 -10.21 0.11
N THR A 115 -2.85 -10.17 -0.58
CA THR A 115 -2.68 -10.70 -1.93
C THR A 115 -1.66 -11.81 -1.84
N GLN A 116 -2.04 -13.01 -2.25
CA GLN A 116 -1.15 -14.16 -2.18
C GLN A 116 -1.25 -15.01 -3.43
N ARG A 117 -0.16 -15.67 -3.77
CA ARG A 117 -0.10 -16.61 -4.87
C ARG A 117 0.35 -17.95 -4.34
N TYR A 118 -0.29 -19.01 -4.83
CA TYR A 118 0.09 -20.36 -4.51
C TYR A 118 -0.19 -21.28 -5.69
N ARG A 119 0.52 -22.40 -5.72
CA ARG A 119 0.29 -23.50 -6.62
C ARG A 119 -0.42 -24.64 -5.90
N ILE A 120 -1.38 -25.28 -6.54
CA ILE A 120 -2.00 -26.52 -6.06
C ILE A 120 -1.53 -27.66 -6.97
N THR A 121 -0.65 -28.48 -6.43
CA THR A 121 -0.10 -29.67 -7.09
C THR A 121 -1.17 -30.72 -7.42
N ALA A 122 -0.82 -31.69 -8.26
CA ALA A 122 -1.72 -32.78 -8.65
C ALA A 122 -2.12 -33.66 -7.45
N ASP A 123 -1.24 -33.83 -6.48
CA ASP A 123 -1.48 -34.52 -5.20
C ASP A 123 -2.24 -33.64 -4.17
N GLY A 124 -2.67 -32.44 -4.56
CA GLY A 124 -3.52 -31.58 -3.73
C GLY A 124 -2.76 -30.80 -2.66
N LYS A 125 -1.43 -30.75 -2.72
CA LYS A 125 -0.62 -29.91 -1.82
C LYS A 125 -0.55 -28.48 -2.31
N VAL A 126 -0.57 -27.55 -1.35
CA VAL A 126 -0.40 -26.12 -1.61
C VAL A 126 1.08 -25.77 -1.50
N VAL A 127 1.63 -25.16 -2.54
CA VAL A 127 2.97 -24.59 -2.57
C VAL A 127 2.83 -23.07 -2.62
N PRO A 128 3.13 -22.35 -1.52
CA PRO A 128 3.14 -20.89 -1.51
C PRO A 128 4.16 -20.34 -2.50
N LEU A 129 3.78 -19.29 -3.24
CA LEU A 129 4.66 -18.63 -4.22
C LEU A 129 4.95 -17.19 -3.81
N SER A 130 3.94 -16.46 -3.35
CA SER A 130 4.14 -15.10 -2.86
C SER A 130 3.10 -14.68 -1.85
N PHE A 131 3.46 -13.79 -0.95
CA PHE A 131 2.54 -13.17 0.00
C PHE A 131 2.80 -11.68 0.10
N LYS A 132 1.71 -10.92 0.14
CA LYS A 132 1.73 -9.48 0.34
C LYS A 132 0.59 -9.11 1.26
N SER A 133 0.95 -8.45 2.35
CA SER A 133 -0.01 -7.87 3.27
C SER A 133 0.06 -6.35 3.22
N TRP A 134 -1.08 -5.71 3.07
CA TRP A 134 -1.25 -4.30 3.35
C TRP A 134 -2.18 -4.18 4.56
N SER A 135 -1.84 -3.35 5.53
CA SER A 135 -2.69 -3.16 6.71
C SER A 135 -2.73 -1.71 7.13
N ALA A 136 -3.73 -1.35 7.95
CA ALA A 136 -3.79 -0.03 8.57
C ALA A 136 -2.49 0.33 9.31
N GLY A 137 -1.79 -0.67 9.88
CA GLY A 137 -0.48 -0.49 10.50
C GLY A 137 0.59 0.03 9.54
N HIS A 138 0.63 -0.45 8.30
CA HIS A 138 1.53 0.09 7.27
C HIS A 138 1.20 1.55 6.96
N GLY A 139 -0.10 1.88 6.85
CA GLY A 139 -0.56 3.26 6.69
C GLY A 139 -0.14 4.16 7.84
N PHE A 140 -0.22 3.67 9.08
CA PHE A 140 0.22 4.40 10.27
C PHE A 140 1.73 4.64 10.29
N ILE A 141 2.54 3.65 9.91
CA ILE A 141 4.00 3.79 9.79
C ILE A 141 4.35 4.84 8.73
N LEU A 142 3.70 4.79 7.56
CA LEU A 142 3.89 5.79 6.50
C LEU A 142 3.50 7.19 6.98
N PHE A 143 2.41 7.31 7.74
CA PHE A 143 2.00 8.57 8.36
C PHE A 143 3.09 9.10 9.30
N LEU A 144 3.64 8.29 10.19
CA LEU A 144 4.73 8.72 11.08
C LEU A 144 5.99 9.12 10.30
N LEU A 145 6.36 8.34 9.28
CA LEU A 145 7.53 8.61 8.43
C LEU A 145 7.36 9.86 7.55
N SER A 146 6.13 10.28 7.27
CA SER A 146 5.87 11.46 6.45
C SER A 146 6.33 12.76 7.08
N PHE A 147 6.32 12.88 8.41
CA PHE A 147 6.74 14.08 9.13
C PHE A 147 8.24 14.38 8.92
N PRO A 148 9.18 13.47 9.25
CA PRO A 148 10.59 13.71 9.01
C PRO A 148 10.90 13.82 7.52
N LEU A 149 10.23 13.05 6.66
CA LEU A 149 10.46 13.11 5.22
C LEU A 149 10.02 14.46 4.62
N PHE A 150 8.87 14.98 5.04
CA PHE A 150 8.40 16.30 4.61
C PHE A 150 9.28 17.42 5.12
N ALA A 151 9.77 17.32 6.36
CA ALA A 151 10.74 18.27 6.90
C ALA A 151 12.05 18.27 6.11
N LEU A 152 12.57 17.07 5.78
CA LEU A 152 13.75 16.89 4.96
C LEU A 152 13.55 17.46 3.54
N LEU A 153 12.41 17.18 2.90
CA LEU A 153 12.07 17.69 1.58
C LEU A 153 12.03 19.22 1.56
N LYS A 154 11.39 19.85 2.56
CA LYS A 154 11.38 21.31 2.71
C LYS A 154 12.80 21.86 2.91
N TRP A 155 13.61 21.20 3.74
CA TRP A 155 14.99 21.62 3.99
C TRP A 155 15.84 21.54 2.72
N LEU A 156 15.73 20.44 1.96
CA LEU A 156 16.38 20.28 0.67
C LEU A 156 15.94 21.39 -0.29
N LEU A 157 14.64 21.56 -0.51
CA LEU A 157 14.11 22.60 -1.41
C LEU A 157 14.67 23.99 -1.09
N ARG A 158 14.71 24.37 0.19
CA ARG A 158 15.35 25.63 0.63
C ARG A 158 16.83 25.65 0.23
N ARG A 159 17.58 24.60 0.57
CA ARG A 159 19.02 24.51 0.27
C ARG A 159 19.33 24.59 -1.23
N TRP A 160 18.48 24.01 -2.08
CA TRP A 160 18.65 24.05 -3.54
C TRP A 160 18.24 25.39 -4.15
N LEU A 161 17.13 25.97 -3.70
CA LEU A 161 16.66 27.29 -4.16
C LEU A 161 17.63 28.42 -3.78
N PHE A 162 18.29 28.34 -2.61
CA PHE A 162 19.31 29.31 -2.19
C PHE A 162 20.71 29.07 -2.77
N ARG A 163 20.89 28.03 -3.61
CA ARG A 163 22.14 27.75 -4.33
C ARG A 163 22.11 28.12 -5.81
N LEU A 164 20.98 28.59 -6.33
CA LEU A 164 20.92 29.14 -7.68
C LEU A 164 21.61 30.53 -7.64
N PRO A 165 22.78 30.71 -8.26
CA PRO A 165 23.32 32.06 -8.42
C PRO A 165 22.29 32.83 -9.25
N LEU A 166 21.68 33.85 -8.65
CA LEU A 166 21.06 34.92 -9.41
C LEU A 166 22.17 35.46 -10.31
N ARG A 167 22.14 35.09 -11.59
CA ARG A 167 23.00 35.70 -12.60
C ARG A 167 22.65 37.18 -12.58
N HIS A 168 23.43 37.96 -11.82
CA HIS A 168 23.43 39.40 -11.94
C HIS A 168 23.88 39.68 -13.37
N SER A 169 22.94 40.10 -14.20
CA SER A 169 23.26 40.74 -15.47
C SER A 169 23.83 42.11 -15.15
N ASP A 170 25.10 42.16 -14.76
CA ASP A 170 25.88 43.39 -14.76
C ASP A 170 26.19 43.73 -16.22
N ALA A 171 25.21 44.36 -16.89
CA ALA A 171 25.48 45.10 -18.11
C ALA A 171 26.05 46.47 -17.67
N ALA A 172 27.37 46.57 -17.65
CA ALA A 172 28.06 47.85 -17.56
C ALA A 172 27.67 48.75 -18.77
N PRO A 173 27.55 50.06 -18.58
CA PRO A 173 27.27 50.98 -19.68
C PRO A 173 28.54 51.09 -20.55
N SER A 174 28.37 50.96 -21.86
CA SER A 174 29.39 51.35 -22.83
C SER A 174 28.95 52.63 -23.53
N HIS A 175 29.79 53.66 -23.30
CA HIS A 175 29.93 54.97 -23.96
C HIS A 175 28.85 56.04 -23.76
#